data_AF-A0A968ZX07-F1
#
_entry.id   AF-A0A968ZX07-F1
#
_cell.length_a   1.000
_cell.length_b   1.000
_cell.length_c   1.000
_cell.angle_alpha   90.00
_cell.angle_beta   90.00
_cell.angle_gamma   90.00
#
_symmetry.space_group_name_H-M   'P 1'
#
loop_
_entity.id
_entity.type
_entity.pdbx_description
1 polymer ?
#
loop_
_entity_poly.entity_id
_entity_poly.type
_entity_poly.pdbx_seq_one_letter_code
_entity_poly.pdbx_strand_id
1 'polypeptide(L)'
;MKPPSFLSWFAIAGLAWGSGFIYNVYLGGEAHWLKGLYENKVAIAATVPSPKLIITGGSGAHYTVDSDLLADKIGQPVVNLGLDGPVGLNVILPSIINTVKPGDTVLLIPEYLILVDEDGFGDRSGIFSVAIGKPGLGGIPPKQLALEAFQLGIPSLRWATKSTVDLAEEGRFTGYYDGPLTHRGDPTETKLRTGAWWPLSINEKASPSALNRIAQFKEEVEARGGRLLLSMPWVYGNVNEARTLNNVRESARLLSQIAPVLMDEETLNIQAEPTLFADTHYHLRLEGRKLRSEQLGRELQPFLAKTSP
;
A
#
# COMPACT_ATOMS: atom_id res chain seq x y z
N MET A 1 -33.20 -34.95 -22.07
CA MET A 1 -33.41 -33.81 -21.15
C MET A 1 -33.66 -32.56 -21.98
N LYS A 2 -34.71 -31.78 -21.71
CA LYS A 2 -34.90 -30.49 -22.40
C LYS A 2 -33.80 -29.54 -21.94
N PRO A 3 -33.10 -28.83 -22.84
CA PRO A 3 -32.10 -27.87 -22.44
C PRO A 3 -32.75 -26.77 -21.59
N PRO A 4 -32.04 -26.22 -20.59
CA PRO A 4 -32.57 -25.13 -19.78
C PRO A 4 -32.92 -23.95 -20.69
N SER A 5 -34.02 -23.25 -20.37
CA SER A 5 -34.39 -22.02 -21.09
C SER A 5 -33.31 -20.95 -20.91
N PHE A 6 -33.21 -20.01 -21.85
CA PHE A 6 -32.27 -18.88 -21.74
C PHE A 6 -32.34 -18.19 -20.37
N LEU A 7 -33.55 -17.93 -19.86
CA LEU A 7 -33.77 -17.34 -18.53
C LEU A 7 -33.18 -18.18 -17.38
N SER A 8 -33.24 -19.52 -17.48
CA SER A 8 -32.63 -20.38 -16.46
C SER A 8 -31.10 -20.38 -16.51
N TRP A 9 -30.49 -20.22 -17.68
CA TRP A 9 -29.03 -20.04 -17.78
C TRP A 9 -28.56 -18.70 -17.20
N PHE A 10 -29.32 -17.62 -17.41
CA PHE A 10 -29.03 -16.33 -16.77
C PHE A 10 -29.14 -16.39 -15.26
N ALA A 11 -30.18 -17.07 -14.73
CA ALA A 11 -30.32 -17.27 -13.28
C ALA A 11 -29.15 -18.07 -12.70
N ILE A 12 -28.73 -19.16 -13.35
CA ILE A 12 -27.58 -19.97 -12.94
C ILE A 12 -26.29 -19.14 -12.97
N ALA A 13 -26.06 -18.38 -14.04
CA ALA A 13 -24.88 -17.53 -14.15
C ALA A 13 -24.85 -16.45 -13.06
N GLY A 14 -26.00 -15.83 -12.77
CA GLY A 14 -26.12 -14.85 -11.69
C GLY A 14 -25.86 -15.44 -10.30
N LEU A 15 -26.36 -16.65 -10.01
CA LEU A 15 -26.10 -17.35 -8.75
C LEU A 15 -24.64 -17.78 -8.61
N ALA A 16 -24.03 -18.30 -9.68
CA ALA A 16 -22.61 -18.67 -9.69
C ALA A 16 -21.72 -17.45 -9.46
N TRP A 17 -21.97 -16.37 -10.19
CA TRP A 17 -21.26 -15.11 -10.01
C TRP A 17 -21.46 -14.52 -8.61
N GLY A 18 -22.70 -14.51 -8.10
CA GLY A 18 -23.00 -14.02 -6.75
C GLY A 18 -22.31 -14.83 -5.66
N SER A 19 -22.20 -16.15 -5.83
CA SER A 19 -21.45 -17.01 -4.91
C SER A 19 -19.95 -16.71 -4.95
N GLY A 20 -19.39 -16.53 -6.16
CA GLY A 20 -18.00 -16.08 -6.33
C GLY A 20 -17.74 -14.72 -5.70
N PHE A 21 -18.69 -13.78 -5.82
CA PHE A 21 -18.61 -12.45 -5.23
C PHE A 21 -18.58 -12.54 -3.70
N ILE A 22 -19.49 -13.32 -3.11
CA ILE A 22 -19.52 -13.53 -1.67
C ILE A 22 -18.18 -14.10 -1.18
N TYR A 23 -17.66 -15.12 -1.87
CA TYR A 23 -16.37 -15.69 -1.54
C TYR A 23 -15.22 -14.67 -1.63
N ASN A 24 -15.15 -13.93 -2.73
CA ASN A 24 -14.03 -13.04 -2.99
C ASN A 24 -14.01 -11.82 -2.08
N VAL A 25 -15.18 -11.30 -1.70
CA VAL A 25 -15.32 -10.06 -0.91
C VAL A 25 -15.44 -10.33 0.60
N TYR A 26 -16.10 -11.43 1.00
CA TYR A 26 -16.47 -11.65 2.39
C TYR A 26 -15.86 -12.89 3.05
N LEU A 27 -15.24 -13.81 2.31
CA LEU A 27 -14.73 -15.06 2.89
C LEU A 27 -13.21 -15.19 2.79
N GLY A 28 -12.67 -15.34 1.59
CA GLY A 28 -11.28 -15.80 1.44
C GLY A 28 -10.56 -15.34 0.18
N GLY A 29 -11.22 -14.60 -0.70
CA GLY A 29 -10.54 -14.04 -1.87
C GLY A 29 -9.63 -12.87 -1.53
N GLU A 30 -8.86 -12.45 -2.52
CA GLU A 30 -7.90 -11.36 -2.39
C GLU A 30 -8.54 -10.05 -1.92
N ALA A 31 -9.73 -9.73 -2.45
CA ALA A 31 -10.47 -8.54 -2.07
C ALA A 31 -10.90 -8.58 -0.58
N HIS A 32 -11.25 -9.75 -0.05
CA HIS A 32 -11.57 -9.93 1.37
C HIS A 32 -10.38 -9.55 2.26
N TRP A 33 -9.19 -10.09 1.97
CA TRP A 33 -7.99 -9.83 2.76
C TRP A 33 -7.54 -8.38 2.68
N LEU A 34 -7.60 -7.79 1.49
CA LEU A 34 -7.24 -6.39 1.29
C LEU A 34 -8.26 -5.43 1.96
N LYS A 35 -9.55 -5.74 1.89
CA LYS A 35 -10.61 -5.05 2.63
C LYS A 35 -10.35 -5.13 4.14
N GLY A 36 -10.08 -6.33 4.66
CA GLY A 36 -9.79 -6.55 6.07
C GLY A 36 -8.56 -5.78 6.55
N LEU A 37 -7.48 -5.78 5.77
CA LEU A 37 -6.29 -4.97 6.03
C LEU A 37 -6.64 -3.48 6.19
N TYR A 38 -7.38 -2.92 5.22
CA TYR A 38 -7.81 -1.53 5.25
C TYR A 38 -8.69 -1.20 6.46
N GLU A 39 -9.73 -2.00 6.72
CA GLU A 39 -10.67 -1.78 7.83
C GLU A 39 -9.97 -1.84 9.18
N ASN A 40 -9.09 -2.82 9.38
CA ASN A 40 -8.30 -2.94 10.61
C ASN A 40 -7.35 -1.75 10.80
N LYS A 41 -6.66 -1.33 9.74
CA LYS A 41 -5.75 -0.17 9.79
C LYS A 41 -6.49 1.13 10.11
N VAL A 42 -7.64 1.38 9.49
CA VAL A 42 -8.48 2.55 9.78
C VAL A 42 -9.00 2.50 11.22
N ALA A 43 -9.41 1.33 11.71
CA ALA A 43 -9.84 1.16 13.09
C ALA A 43 -8.69 1.46 14.09
N ILE A 44 -7.47 0.97 13.83
CA ILE A 44 -6.28 1.27 14.62
C ILE A 44 -5.96 2.78 14.59
N ALA A 45 -5.99 3.42 13.42
CA ALA A 45 -5.74 4.86 13.34
C ALA A 45 -6.76 5.71 14.10
N ALA A 46 -7.99 5.22 14.29
CA ALA A 46 -8.99 5.89 15.12
C ALA A 46 -8.65 5.85 16.63
N THR A 47 -7.88 4.86 17.10
CA THR A 47 -7.47 4.74 18.50
C THR A 47 -6.17 5.47 18.82
N VAL A 48 -5.36 5.83 17.82
CA VAL A 48 -4.10 6.56 18.03
C VAL A 48 -4.38 8.08 18.13
N PRO A 49 -3.95 8.75 19.22
CA PRO A 49 -4.23 10.18 19.43
C PRO A 49 -3.46 11.06 18.44
N SER A 50 -4.05 12.20 18.08
CA SER A 50 -3.39 13.27 17.31
C SER A 50 -2.75 14.31 18.24
N PRO A 51 -1.69 15.02 17.81
CA PRO A 51 -1.02 14.91 16.51
C PRO A 51 -0.22 13.60 16.40
N LYS A 52 -0.28 12.96 15.23
CA LYS A 52 0.45 11.72 14.92
C LYS A 52 1.08 11.74 13.54
N LEU A 53 2.10 10.90 13.37
CA LEU A 53 2.63 10.54 12.07
C LEU A 53 1.79 9.42 11.46
N ILE A 54 1.24 9.65 10.28
CA ILE A 54 0.50 8.66 9.49
C ILE A 54 1.40 8.21 8.34
N ILE A 55 1.84 6.96 8.35
CA ILE A 55 2.60 6.37 7.23
C ILE A 55 1.61 5.83 6.21
N THR A 56 1.77 6.15 4.94
CA THR A 56 0.90 5.62 3.89
C THR A 56 1.64 5.45 2.56
N GLY A 57 1.01 4.77 1.61
CA GLY A 57 1.61 4.32 0.36
C GLY A 57 1.14 2.91 0.00
N GLY A 58 1.86 2.27 -0.91
CA GLY A 58 1.62 0.87 -1.29
C GLY A 58 2.23 -0.13 -0.31
N SER A 59 2.49 -1.33 -0.80
CA SER A 59 2.92 -2.49 0.00
C SER A 59 4.28 -2.29 0.64
N GLY A 60 5.17 -1.53 0.00
CA GLY A 60 6.41 -1.04 0.58
C GLY A 60 6.14 -0.26 1.86
N ALA A 61 5.21 0.69 1.87
CA ALA A 61 4.86 1.44 3.09
C ALA A 61 4.28 0.51 4.19
N HIS A 62 3.50 -0.51 3.81
CA HIS A 62 2.98 -1.48 4.76
C HIS A 62 4.09 -2.25 5.48
N TYR A 63 5.17 -2.61 4.77
CA TYR A 63 6.25 -3.46 5.27
C TYR A 63 7.59 -2.72 5.54
N THR A 64 7.62 -1.39 5.61
CA THR A 64 8.89 -0.62 5.69
C THR A 64 9.33 -0.17 7.08
N VAL A 65 8.43 -0.10 8.06
CA VAL A 65 8.75 0.45 9.39
C VAL A 65 8.47 -0.48 10.55
N ASP A 66 9.17 -0.19 11.65
CA ASP A 66 8.81 -0.51 13.03
C ASP A 66 8.25 0.78 13.64
N SER A 67 6.93 0.91 13.67
CA SER A 67 6.25 2.14 14.10
C SER A 67 6.41 2.42 15.60
N ASP A 68 6.65 1.39 16.42
CA ASP A 68 6.94 1.57 17.84
C ASP A 68 8.32 2.22 18.03
N LEU A 69 9.35 1.65 17.39
CA LEU A 69 10.68 2.22 17.39
C LEU A 69 10.69 3.64 16.80
N LEU A 70 9.97 3.84 15.69
CA LEU A 70 9.89 5.17 15.07
C LEU A 70 9.23 6.17 16.01
N ALA A 71 8.11 5.81 16.65
CA ALA A 71 7.40 6.67 17.59
C ALA A 71 8.30 7.09 18.76
N ASP A 72 9.06 6.16 19.33
CA ASP A 72 10.02 6.44 20.40
C ASP A 72 11.12 7.42 19.94
N LYS A 73 11.60 7.28 18.70
CA LYS A 73 12.64 8.15 18.14
C LYS A 73 12.17 9.59 17.90
N ILE A 74 10.90 9.75 17.50
CA ILE A 74 10.36 11.07 17.13
C ILE A 74 9.54 11.72 18.25
N GLY A 75 9.28 11.00 19.34
CA GLY A 75 8.53 11.51 20.49
C GLY A 75 7.06 11.84 20.18
N GLN A 76 6.48 11.27 19.12
CA GLN A 76 5.07 11.43 18.76
C GLN A 76 4.47 10.09 18.33
N PRO A 77 3.14 9.88 18.49
CA PRO A 77 2.49 8.68 18.03
C PRO A 77 2.67 8.46 16.52
N VAL A 78 2.87 7.19 16.13
CA VAL A 78 2.94 6.75 14.73
C VAL A 78 1.83 5.74 14.48
N VAL A 79 1.22 5.80 13.30
CA VAL A 79 0.33 4.76 12.77
C VAL A 79 0.68 4.45 11.32
N ASN A 80 0.67 3.16 10.97
CA ASN A 80 0.93 2.66 9.63
C ASN A 80 -0.38 2.33 8.90
N LEU A 81 -0.69 3.16 7.91
CA LEU A 81 -1.79 3.02 6.95
C LEU A 81 -1.28 2.69 5.54
N GLY A 82 -0.10 2.09 5.41
CA GLY A 82 0.35 1.50 4.15
C GLY A 82 -0.59 0.37 3.73
N LEU A 83 -0.94 0.34 2.44
CA LEU A 83 -1.85 -0.64 1.84
C LEU A 83 -1.10 -1.46 0.80
N ASP A 84 -1.79 -1.91 -0.25
CA ASP A 84 -1.26 -2.73 -1.31
C ASP A 84 -0.92 -1.86 -2.53
N GLY A 85 0.29 -2.03 -3.09
CA GLY A 85 0.77 -1.18 -4.18
C GLY A 85 -0.11 -1.20 -5.44
N PRO A 86 -0.56 -2.39 -5.90
CA PRO A 86 -1.47 -2.52 -7.04
C PRO A 86 -2.88 -1.93 -6.85
N VAL A 87 -3.17 -1.27 -5.73
CA VAL A 87 -4.37 -0.43 -5.58
C VAL A 87 -4.19 0.94 -6.26
N GLY A 88 -2.96 1.43 -6.42
CA GLY A 88 -2.67 2.70 -7.08
C GLY A 88 -2.94 3.95 -6.23
N LEU A 89 -2.22 5.05 -6.52
CA LEU A 89 -2.33 6.29 -5.74
C LEU A 89 -3.71 6.94 -5.82
N ASN A 90 -4.41 6.82 -6.94
CA ASN A 90 -5.74 7.40 -7.09
C ASN A 90 -6.75 6.79 -6.12
N VAL A 91 -6.53 5.56 -5.65
CA VAL A 91 -7.43 4.89 -4.71
C VAL A 91 -6.86 4.85 -3.29
N ILE A 92 -5.55 4.62 -3.11
CA ILE A 92 -4.88 4.61 -1.80
C ILE A 92 -5.10 5.95 -1.07
N LEU A 93 -4.74 7.07 -1.71
CA LEU A 93 -4.71 8.39 -1.06
C LEU A 93 -6.09 8.86 -0.57
N PRO A 94 -7.18 8.82 -1.37
CA PRO A 94 -8.49 9.21 -0.88
C PRO A 94 -9.12 8.16 0.07
N SER A 95 -8.63 6.91 0.09
CA SER A 95 -9.12 5.91 1.05
C SER A 95 -8.74 6.27 2.50
N ILE A 96 -7.60 6.93 2.70
CA ILE A 96 -7.03 7.25 4.01
C ILE A 96 -7.22 8.71 4.40
N ILE A 97 -7.59 9.60 3.48
CA ILE A 97 -7.65 11.05 3.74
C ILE A 97 -8.58 11.42 4.92
N ASN A 98 -9.65 10.64 5.12
CA ASN A 98 -10.58 10.84 6.23
C ASN A 98 -9.99 10.55 7.63
N THR A 99 -8.82 9.91 7.69
CA THR A 99 -8.11 9.62 8.95
C THR A 99 -7.25 10.78 9.44
N VAL A 100 -6.91 11.72 8.55
CA VAL A 100 -6.07 12.89 8.84
C VAL A 100 -6.85 13.90 9.67
N LYS A 101 -6.28 14.29 10.81
CA LYS A 101 -6.81 15.32 11.72
C LYS A 101 -5.86 16.52 11.79
N PRO A 102 -6.33 17.69 12.26
CA PRO A 102 -5.46 18.85 12.46
C PRO A 102 -4.23 18.53 13.30
N GLY A 103 -3.05 18.96 12.82
CA GLY A 103 -1.76 18.70 13.44
C GLY A 103 -1.10 17.38 13.06
N ASP A 104 -1.80 16.46 12.38
CA ASP A 104 -1.20 15.22 11.90
C ASP A 104 -0.17 15.49 10.79
N THR A 105 0.88 14.66 10.74
CA THR A 105 1.82 14.62 9.63
C THR A 105 1.60 13.33 8.85
N VAL A 106 1.37 13.43 7.54
CA VAL A 106 1.30 12.28 6.63
C VAL A 106 2.67 12.08 6.00
N LEU A 107 3.26 10.91 6.17
CA LEU A 107 4.46 10.46 5.46
C LEU A 107 4.06 9.49 4.35
N LEU A 108 4.03 9.98 3.12
CA LEU A 108 3.78 9.15 1.94
C LEU A 108 5.09 8.50 1.47
N ILE A 109 5.09 7.17 1.38
CA ILE A 109 6.21 6.36 0.90
C ILE A 109 5.75 5.59 -0.34
N PRO A 110 5.81 6.19 -1.55
CA PRO A 110 5.32 5.57 -2.76
C PRO A 110 6.41 4.68 -3.38
N GLU A 111 6.07 3.43 -3.70
CA GLU A 111 6.96 2.52 -4.43
C GLU A 111 7.18 3.00 -5.88
N TYR A 112 8.35 2.69 -6.46
CA TYR A 112 8.62 3.11 -7.85
C TYR A 112 7.60 2.54 -8.83
N LEU A 113 7.10 1.32 -8.61
CA LEU A 113 6.05 0.72 -9.45
C LEU A 113 4.78 1.57 -9.53
N ILE A 114 4.48 2.36 -8.49
CA ILE A 114 3.31 3.26 -8.45
C ILE A 114 3.70 4.68 -8.87
N LEU A 115 4.94 5.10 -8.63
CA LEU A 115 5.43 6.41 -9.06
C LEU A 115 5.55 6.53 -10.58
N VAL A 116 5.87 5.44 -11.28
CA VAL A 116 6.03 5.44 -12.75
C VAL A 116 4.71 5.16 -13.47
N ASP A 117 3.67 4.80 -12.75
CA ASP A 117 2.37 4.46 -13.32
C ASP A 117 1.75 5.66 -14.06
N GLU A 118 1.10 5.40 -15.19
CA GLU A 118 0.64 6.45 -16.11
C GLU A 118 -0.74 7.03 -15.75
N ASP A 119 -1.60 6.29 -15.04
CA ASP A 119 -2.99 6.68 -14.83
C ASP A 119 -3.42 6.73 -13.35
N GLY A 120 -2.56 6.29 -12.44
CA GLY A 120 -2.73 6.28 -11.00
C GLY A 120 -3.55 5.10 -10.47
N PHE A 121 -3.92 4.13 -11.32
CA PHE A 121 -4.71 2.95 -10.98
C PHE A 121 -3.90 1.67 -11.19
N GLY A 122 -3.85 0.80 -10.19
CA GLY A 122 -3.35 -0.56 -10.38
C GLY A 122 -4.47 -1.56 -10.67
N ASP A 123 -4.10 -2.82 -10.88
CA ASP A 123 -4.99 -3.93 -11.23
C ASP A 123 -5.94 -4.37 -10.10
N ARG A 124 -5.79 -3.79 -8.90
CA ARG A 124 -6.68 -4.03 -7.75
C ARG A 124 -7.52 -2.81 -7.34
N SER A 125 -7.48 -1.72 -8.11
CA SER A 125 -8.17 -0.46 -7.81
C SER A 125 -9.69 -0.64 -7.64
N GLY A 126 -10.32 -1.22 -8.66
CA GLY A 126 -11.75 -1.50 -8.75
C GLY A 126 -12.18 -2.58 -7.76
N ILE A 127 -11.48 -3.71 -7.68
CA ILE A 127 -11.84 -4.77 -6.72
C ILE A 127 -11.81 -4.26 -5.27
N PHE A 128 -10.80 -3.45 -4.92
CA PHE A 128 -10.66 -2.86 -3.60
C PHE A 128 -11.77 -1.85 -3.31
N SER A 129 -11.98 -0.89 -4.23
CA SER A 129 -12.99 0.15 -4.07
C SER A 129 -14.41 -0.42 -3.90
N VAL A 130 -14.75 -1.47 -4.65
CA VAL A 130 -16.04 -2.19 -4.50
C VAL A 130 -16.09 -2.92 -3.16
N ALA A 131 -15.02 -3.64 -2.78
CA ALA A 131 -14.99 -4.43 -1.55
C ALA A 131 -15.16 -3.57 -0.28
N ILE A 132 -14.60 -2.36 -0.25
CA ILE A 132 -14.78 -1.41 0.87
C ILE A 132 -16.10 -0.60 0.79
N GLY A 133 -16.98 -0.91 -0.16
CA GLY A 133 -18.28 -0.25 -0.34
C GLY A 133 -18.19 1.16 -0.93
N LYS A 134 -17.10 1.51 -1.62
CA LYS A 134 -16.86 2.84 -2.22
C LYS A 134 -16.47 2.73 -3.70
N PRO A 135 -17.32 2.19 -4.59
CA PRO A 135 -16.97 1.95 -5.99
C PRO A 135 -16.59 3.22 -6.79
N GLY A 136 -17.00 4.41 -6.33
CA GLY A 136 -16.61 5.69 -6.95
C GLY A 136 -15.29 6.28 -6.41
N LEU A 137 -14.63 5.61 -5.47
CA LEU A 137 -13.40 6.10 -4.86
C LEU A 137 -12.29 6.26 -5.91
N GLY A 138 -11.62 7.40 -5.92
CA GLY A 138 -10.47 7.65 -6.79
C GLY A 138 -10.80 7.93 -8.25
N GLY A 139 -12.08 7.92 -8.65
CA GLY A 139 -12.47 8.24 -10.03
C GLY A 139 -12.06 7.18 -11.06
N ILE A 140 -12.09 5.90 -10.67
CA ILE A 140 -11.74 4.76 -11.53
C ILE A 140 -12.56 4.82 -12.84
N PRO A 141 -11.94 4.68 -14.02
CA PRO A 141 -12.65 4.68 -15.30
C PRO A 141 -13.79 3.66 -15.30
N PRO A 142 -15.02 4.03 -15.74
CA PRO A 142 -16.19 3.14 -15.66
C PRO A 142 -15.99 1.76 -16.30
N LYS A 143 -15.24 1.70 -17.41
CA LYS A 143 -14.91 0.44 -18.08
C LYS A 143 -14.01 -0.46 -17.22
N GLN A 144 -12.99 0.11 -16.58
CA GLN A 144 -12.10 -0.61 -15.68
C GLN A 144 -12.87 -1.10 -14.45
N LEU A 145 -13.63 -0.20 -13.81
CA LEU A 145 -14.46 -0.53 -12.66
C LEU A 145 -15.46 -1.66 -12.98
N ALA A 146 -16.13 -1.60 -14.14
CA ALA A 146 -17.06 -2.66 -14.55
C ALA A 146 -16.37 -4.01 -14.76
N LEU A 147 -15.19 -4.02 -15.38
CA LEU A 147 -14.42 -5.24 -15.61
C LEU A 147 -13.93 -5.86 -14.30
N GLU A 148 -13.35 -5.06 -13.41
CA GLU A 148 -12.84 -5.53 -12.12
C GLU A 148 -13.99 -5.93 -11.16
N ALA A 149 -15.09 -5.19 -11.17
CA ALA A 149 -16.29 -5.59 -10.43
C ALA A 149 -16.82 -6.93 -10.93
N PHE A 150 -16.81 -7.18 -12.25
CA PHE A 150 -17.20 -8.47 -12.80
C PHE A 150 -16.25 -9.60 -12.37
N GLN A 151 -14.94 -9.33 -12.29
CA GLN A 151 -13.95 -10.31 -11.80
C GLN A 151 -14.20 -10.75 -10.36
N LEU A 152 -14.80 -9.90 -9.51
CA LEU A 152 -15.15 -10.28 -8.14
C LEU A 152 -16.09 -11.50 -8.09
N GLY A 153 -16.91 -11.75 -9.11
CA GLY A 153 -17.74 -12.96 -9.15
C GLY A 153 -17.05 -14.20 -9.74
N ILE A 154 -15.81 -14.08 -10.19
CA ILE A 154 -15.03 -15.18 -10.78
C ILE A 154 -13.93 -15.57 -9.81
N PRO A 155 -14.09 -16.64 -9.00
CA PRO A 155 -13.02 -17.11 -8.14
C PRO A 155 -11.87 -17.63 -9.01
N SER A 156 -10.64 -17.19 -8.74
CA SER A 156 -9.48 -17.74 -9.44
C SER A 156 -9.31 -19.21 -9.06
N LEU A 157 -9.00 -20.09 -10.03
CA LEU A 157 -8.77 -21.51 -9.76
C LEU A 157 -7.63 -21.72 -8.73
N ARG A 158 -6.60 -20.87 -8.80
CA ARG A 158 -5.49 -20.89 -7.84
C ARG A 158 -5.98 -20.59 -6.42
N TRP A 159 -6.78 -19.54 -6.25
CA TRP A 159 -7.29 -19.12 -4.94
C TRP A 159 -8.32 -20.12 -4.40
N ALA A 160 -9.21 -20.64 -5.24
CA ALA A 160 -10.18 -21.66 -4.86
C ALA A 160 -9.50 -22.96 -4.39
N THR A 161 -8.49 -23.43 -5.12
CA THR A 161 -7.69 -24.60 -4.72
C THR A 161 -6.92 -24.32 -3.43
N LYS A 162 -6.24 -23.18 -3.33
CA LYS A 162 -5.53 -22.78 -2.11
C LYS A 162 -6.47 -22.79 -0.90
N SER A 163 -7.63 -22.15 -1.01
CA SER A 163 -8.59 -22.08 0.09
C SER A 163 -9.19 -23.43 0.49
N THR A 164 -9.29 -24.38 -0.44
CA THR A 164 -9.68 -25.76 -0.12
C THR A 164 -8.59 -26.46 0.70
N VAL A 165 -7.31 -26.25 0.33
CA VAL A 165 -6.16 -26.75 1.08
C VAL A 165 -6.08 -26.09 2.46
N ASP A 166 -6.21 -24.75 2.55
CA ASP A 166 -6.16 -24.03 3.83
C ASP A 166 -7.26 -24.52 4.78
N LEU A 167 -8.49 -24.75 4.30
CA LEU A 167 -9.56 -25.31 5.14
C LEU A 167 -9.22 -26.72 5.64
N ALA A 168 -8.59 -27.54 4.81
CA ALA A 168 -8.22 -28.90 5.16
C ALA A 168 -7.03 -28.96 6.14
N GLU A 169 -6.05 -28.08 5.98
CA GLU A 169 -4.79 -28.09 6.73
C GLU A 169 -4.83 -27.16 7.97
N GLU A 170 -5.42 -25.98 7.84
CA GLU A 170 -5.44 -24.93 8.88
C GLU A 170 -6.83 -24.72 9.52
N GLY A 171 -7.89 -25.30 8.96
CA GLY A 171 -9.26 -25.12 9.44
C GLY A 171 -9.84 -23.70 9.21
N ARG A 172 -9.13 -22.86 8.46
CA ARG A 172 -9.50 -21.48 8.11
C ARG A 172 -8.92 -21.11 6.75
N PHE A 173 -9.48 -20.10 6.07
CA PHE A 173 -8.86 -19.54 4.87
C PHE A 173 -7.65 -18.67 5.23
N THR A 174 -6.61 -18.65 4.38
CA THR A 174 -5.45 -17.77 4.54
C THR A 174 -5.15 -16.94 3.29
N GLY A 175 -4.59 -15.76 3.51
CA GLY A 175 -4.43 -14.71 2.52
C GLY A 175 -3.02 -14.15 2.43
N TYR A 176 -2.80 -13.15 1.58
CA TYR A 176 -1.55 -12.40 1.63
C TYR A 176 -1.52 -11.38 2.79
N TYR A 177 -2.68 -10.79 3.11
CA TYR A 177 -2.84 -9.77 4.16
C TYR A 177 -3.64 -10.26 5.37
N ASP A 178 -3.63 -11.57 5.64
CA ASP A 178 -4.34 -12.22 6.74
C ASP A 178 -3.58 -12.21 8.07
N GLY A 179 -2.31 -11.78 8.06
CA GLY A 179 -1.44 -11.76 9.23
C GLY A 179 -1.86 -10.70 10.26
N PRO A 180 -1.45 -10.87 11.54
CA PRO A 180 -1.76 -9.91 12.58
C PRO A 180 -1.10 -8.55 12.34
N LEU A 181 -1.74 -7.51 12.85
CA LEU A 181 -1.19 -6.16 12.92
C LEU A 181 -0.83 -5.81 14.37
N THR A 182 0.23 -5.01 14.55
CA THR A 182 0.50 -4.37 15.84
C THR A 182 -0.58 -3.34 16.16
N HIS A 183 -0.56 -2.83 17.40
CA HIS A 183 -1.42 -1.73 17.82
C HIS A 183 -1.17 -0.39 17.07
N ARG A 184 -0.17 -0.34 16.19
CA ARG A 184 0.12 0.78 15.28
C ARG A 184 -0.10 0.43 13.80
N GLY A 185 -0.56 -0.78 13.49
CA GLY A 185 -0.88 -1.19 12.13
C GLY A 185 0.28 -1.81 11.34
N ASP A 186 1.41 -2.13 11.96
CA ASP A 186 2.52 -2.83 11.29
C ASP A 186 2.23 -4.34 11.22
N PRO A 187 2.59 -5.03 10.13
CA PRO A 187 2.45 -6.48 10.05
C PRO A 187 3.45 -7.18 10.97
N THR A 188 3.01 -8.15 11.77
CA THR A 188 3.90 -8.90 12.67
C THR A 188 4.61 -10.06 11.99
N GLU A 189 4.03 -10.56 10.90
CA GLU A 189 4.57 -11.67 10.12
C GLU A 189 5.47 -11.18 8.99
N THR A 190 6.44 -12.03 8.62
CA THR A 190 7.36 -11.79 7.51
C THR A 190 7.29 -12.97 6.54
N LYS A 191 6.76 -12.73 5.35
CA LYS A 191 6.73 -13.73 4.26
C LYS A 191 8.07 -13.67 3.53
N LEU A 192 8.75 -14.82 3.39
CA LEU A 192 10.08 -14.89 2.80
C LEU A 192 10.04 -15.37 1.36
N ARG A 193 10.84 -14.71 0.51
CA ARG A 193 11.09 -15.13 -0.86
C ARG A 193 11.75 -16.50 -0.88
N THR A 194 11.25 -17.40 -1.72
CA THR A 194 11.88 -18.71 -1.99
C THR A 194 12.69 -18.73 -3.29
N GLY A 195 12.41 -17.80 -4.20
CA GLY A 195 13.12 -17.68 -5.49
C GLY A 195 14.36 -16.79 -5.45
N ALA A 196 15.11 -16.79 -6.55
CA ALA A 196 16.30 -15.96 -6.71
C ALA A 196 15.99 -14.45 -6.62
N TRP A 197 16.99 -13.72 -6.17
CA TRP A 197 17.00 -12.26 -6.13
C TRP A 197 17.73 -11.69 -7.34
N TRP A 198 17.27 -10.53 -7.80
CA TRP A 198 17.94 -9.70 -8.80
C TRP A 198 17.75 -8.23 -8.41
N PRO A 199 18.76 -7.37 -8.58
CA PRO A 199 18.60 -5.96 -8.27
C PRO A 199 17.58 -5.32 -9.22
N LEU A 200 16.67 -4.51 -8.69
CA LEU A 200 15.68 -3.80 -9.50
C LEU A 200 16.33 -2.61 -10.23
N SER A 201 16.07 -2.49 -11.54
CA SER A 201 16.39 -1.29 -12.32
C SER A 201 15.22 -0.32 -12.32
N ILE A 202 15.46 0.94 -11.94
CA ILE A 202 14.47 2.02 -11.99
C ILE A 202 14.62 2.73 -13.34
N ASN A 203 13.88 2.24 -14.33
CA ASN A 203 14.01 2.67 -15.72
C ASN A 203 13.37 4.01 -16.03
N GLU A 204 12.44 4.45 -15.18
CA GLU A 204 11.66 5.67 -15.37
C GLU A 204 11.66 6.48 -14.08
N LYS A 205 11.54 7.79 -14.25
CA LYS A 205 11.30 8.73 -13.15
C LYS A 205 9.80 8.79 -12.82
N ALA A 206 9.46 9.43 -11.71
CA ALA A 206 8.06 9.68 -11.36
C ALA A 206 7.27 10.29 -12.53
N SER A 207 6.12 9.70 -12.83
CA SER A 207 5.26 10.09 -13.95
C SER A 207 4.56 11.42 -13.64
N PRO A 208 4.14 12.18 -14.68
CA PRO A 208 3.31 13.37 -14.48
C PRO A 208 2.01 13.07 -13.73
N SER A 209 1.42 11.90 -13.97
CA SER A 209 0.18 11.46 -13.30
C SER A 209 0.39 11.30 -11.80
N ALA A 210 1.43 10.57 -11.38
CA ALA A 210 1.77 10.39 -9.98
C ALA A 210 2.10 11.74 -9.29
N LEU A 211 2.87 12.60 -9.95
CA LEU A 211 3.22 13.92 -9.42
C LEU A 211 1.98 14.81 -9.22
N ASN A 212 1.09 14.86 -10.22
CA ASN A 212 -0.16 15.63 -10.12
C ASN A 212 -1.05 15.09 -9.00
N ARG A 213 -1.18 13.76 -8.89
CA ARG A 213 -1.99 13.15 -7.83
C ARG A 213 -1.43 13.42 -6.44
N ILE A 214 -0.11 13.38 -6.26
CA ILE A 214 0.56 13.70 -4.99
C ILE A 214 0.43 15.20 -4.65
N ALA A 215 0.50 16.08 -5.65
CA ALA A 215 0.25 17.52 -5.47
C ALA A 215 -1.19 17.78 -5.00
N GLN A 216 -2.18 17.15 -5.63
CA GLN A 216 -3.57 17.20 -5.16
C GLN A 216 -3.71 16.65 -3.73
N PHE A 217 -3.01 15.56 -3.41
CA PHE A 217 -3.07 14.98 -2.07
C PHE A 217 -2.50 15.90 -1.00
N LYS A 218 -1.47 16.68 -1.33
CA LYS A 218 -0.95 17.73 -0.42
C LYS A 218 -2.04 18.73 -0.05
N GLU A 219 -2.78 19.24 -1.03
CA GLU A 219 -3.89 20.16 -0.80
C GLU A 219 -4.99 19.51 0.06
N GLU A 220 -5.33 18.25 -0.21
CA GLU A 220 -6.31 17.47 0.57
C GLU A 220 -5.87 17.30 2.04
N VAL A 221 -4.58 17.04 2.28
CA VAL A 221 -3.99 16.91 3.63
C VAL A 221 -3.98 18.26 4.36
N GLU A 222 -3.57 19.33 3.68
CA GLU A 222 -3.50 20.69 4.25
C GLU A 222 -4.88 21.27 4.54
N ALA A 223 -5.88 20.97 3.71
CA ALA A 223 -7.28 21.34 3.95
C ALA A 223 -7.85 20.72 5.24
N ARG A 224 -7.24 19.64 5.74
CA ARG A 224 -7.58 18.99 7.03
C ARG A 224 -6.72 19.48 8.20
N GLY A 225 -5.88 20.49 7.97
CA GLY A 225 -4.92 20.98 8.95
C GLY A 225 -3.76 20.01 9.21
N GLY A 226 -3.57 19.02 8.34
CA GLY A 226 -2.41 18.14 8.36
C GLY A 226 -1.24 18.70 7.54
N ARG A 227 -0.13 17.97 7.54
CA ARG A 227 1.05 18.29 6.74
C ARG A 227 1.52 17.07 5.97
N LEU A 228 1.86 17.24 4.69
CA LEU A 228 2.45 16.18 3.88
C LEU A 228 3.99 16.23 3.92
N LEU A 229 4.60 15.07 4.14
CA LEU A 229 5.99 14.74 3.87
C LEU A 229 6.05 13.54 2.92
N LEU A 230 7.12 13.46 2.14
CA LEU A 230 7.37 12.36 1.22
C LEU A 230 8.64 11.64 1.65
N SER A 231 8.73 10.33 1.42
CA SER A 231 10.01 9.64 1.50
C SER A 231 10.21 8.71 0.32
N MET A 232 11.42 8.72 -0.23
CA MET A 232 11.81 7.73 -1.22
C MET A 232 11.83 6.35 -0.55
N PRO A 233 11.24 5.31 -1.17
CA PRO A 233 11.17 3.99 -0.56
C PRO A 233 12.56 3.38 -0.44
N TRP A 234 12.78 2.56 0.59
CA TRP A 234 13.89 1.62 0.55
C TRP A 234 13.61 0.56 -0.51
N VAL A 235 14.60 0.31 -1.37
CA VAL A 235 14.47 -0.65 -2.46
C VAL A 235 15.75 -1.47 -2.63
N TYR A 236 15.62 -2.77 -2.83
CA TYR A 236 16.72 -3.59 -3.32
C TYR A 236 16.89 -3.31 -4.82
N GLY A 237 17.95 -2.60 -5.19
CA GLY A 237 18.07 -2.01 -6.52
C GLY A 237 19.48 -2.03 -7.09
N ASN A 238 19.59 -1.71 -8.38
CA ASN A 238 20.86 -1.73 -9.10
C ASN A 238 21.66 -0.45 -8.85
N VAL A 239 22.51 -0.47 -7.81
CA VAL A 239 23.35 0.67 -7.40
C VAL A 239 24.45 1.03 -8.41
N ASN A 240 24.79 0.14 -9.33
CA ASN A 240 25.84 0.36 -10.34
C ASN A 240 25.29 0.92 -11.66
N GLU A 241 23.97 1.04 -11.80
CA GLU A 241 23.34 1.49 -13.03
C GLU A 241 23.04 2.99 -12.99
N ALA A 242 23.77 3.75 -13.81
CA ALA A 242 23.61 5.21 -13.90
C ALA A 242 22.16 5.64 -14.21
N ARG A 243 21.42 4.86 -15.03
CA ARG A 243 20.01 5.13 -15.33
C ARG A 243 19.15 5.08 -14.07
N THR A 244 19.31 4.03 -13.25
CA THR A 244 18.61 3.87 -11.97
C THR A 244 18.92 5.05 -11.05
N LEU A 245 20.20 5.37 -10.83
CA LEU A 245 20.60 6.49 -9.96
C LEU A 245 20.03 7.84 -10.45
N ASN A 246 20.06 8.09 -11.76
CA ASN A 246 19.55 9.34 -12.34
C ASN A 246 18.03 9.46 -12.19
N ASN A 247 17.29 8.38 -12.43
CA ASN A 247 15.83 8.39 -12.30
C ASN A 247 15.37 8.53 -10.85
N VAL A 248 16.09 7.93 -9.89
CA VAL A 248 15.80 8.12 -8.47
C VAL A 248 16.03 9.57 -8.06
N ARG A 249 17.19 10.17 -8.40
CA ARG A 249 17.46 11.58 -8.12
C ARG A 249 16.45 12.51 -8.76
N GLU A 250 16.11 12.26 -10.02
CA GLU A 250 15.15 13.09 -10.74
C GLU A 250 13.74 12.95 -10.14
N SER A 251 13.34 11.75 -9.72
CA SER A 251 12.07 11.54 -9.01
C SER A 251 12.04 12.31 -7.68
N ALA A 252 13.11 12.22 -6.88
CA ALA A 252 13.22 12.95 -5.62
C ALA A 252 13.18 14.48 -5.85
N ARG A 253 13.85 14.98 -6.90
CA ARG A 253 13.83 16.40 -7.29
C ARG A 253 12.45 16.88 -7.77
N LEU A 254 11.70 16.03 -8.46
CA LEU A 254 10.33 16.35 -8.88
C LEU A 254 9.37 16.35 -7.69
N LEU A 255 9.50 15.37 -6.80
CA LEU A 255 8.70 15.27 -5.57
C LEU A 255 9.00 16.42 -4.59
N SER A 256 10.25 16.89 -4.52
CA SER A 256 10.65 17.98 -3.62
C SER A 256 10.05 19.33 -3.99
N GLN A 257 9.56 19.49 -5.23
CA GLN A 257 8.78 20.65 -5.65
C GLN A 257 7.35 20.65 -5.06
N ILE A 258 6.87 19.50 -4.58
CA ILE A 258 5.53 19.34 -4.00
C ILE A 258 5.60 19.46 -2.47
N ALA A 259 6.42 18.63 -1.83
CA ALA A 259 6.56 18.58 -0.37
C ALA A 259 7.98 18.13 0.01
N PRO A 260 8.44 18.36 1.25
CA PRO A 260 9.76 17.90 1.68
C PRO A 260 9.92 16.39 1.49
N VAL A 261 11.04 15.98 0.90
CA VAL A 261 11.38 14.59 0.59
C VAL A 261 12.48 14.09 1.52
N LEU A 262 12.25 12.95 2.15
CA LEU A 262 13.23 12.23 2.96
C LEU A 262 13.92 11.17 2.11
N MET A 263 15.22 11.33 1.93
CA MET A 263 16.08 10.42 1.20
C MET A 263 17.52 10.55 1.73
N ASP A 264 18.22 9.42 1.86
CA ASP A 264 19.64 9.43 2.12
C ASP A 264 20.38 9.81 0.82
N GLU A 265 21.14 10.91 0.83
CA GLU A 265 21.77 11.46 -0.38
C GLU A 265 22.92 10.59 -0.93
N GLU A 266 23.53 9.74 -0.08
CA GLU A 266 24.63 8.87 -0.47
C GLU A 266 24.11 7.60 -1.16
N THR A 267 23.14 6.95 -0.53
CA THR A 267 22.57 5.67 -0.97
C THR A 267 21.35 5.83 -1.86
N LEU A 268 20.72 7.00 -1.86
CA LEU A 268 19.43 7.28 -2.50
C LEU A 268 18.30 6.32 -2.04
N ASN A 269 18.45 5.76 -0.83
CA ASN A 269 17.61 4.68 -0.29
C ASN A 269 17.66 3.37 -1.10
N ILE A 270 18.65 3.19 -1.97
CA ILE A 270 18.86 1.97 -2.74
C ILE A 270 19.83 1.06 -1.98
N GLN A 271 19.38 -0.15 -1.67
CA GLN A 271 20.18 -1.17 -1.03
C GLN A 271 20.77 -2.10 -2.09
N ALA A 272 22.09 -2.34 -2.02
CA ALA A 272 22.81 -3.19 -2.97
C ALA A 272 22.62 -4.70 -2.71
N GLU A 273 22.15 -5.06 -1.51
CA GLU A 273 22.00 -6.46 -1.07
C GLU A 273 20.55 -6.74 -0.63
N PRO A 274 19.99 -7.91 -0.95
CA PRO A 274 18.61 -8.26 -0.62
C PRO A 274 18.43 -8.76 0.82
N THR A 275 19.49 -8.78 1.65
CA THR A 275 19.50 -9.42 2.98
C THR A 275 18.48 -8.83 3.95
N LEU A 276 18.14 -7.57 3.78
CA LEU A 276 17.13 -6.85 4.58
C LEU A 276 15.70 -7.01 4.05
N PHE A 277 15.52 -7.67 2.90
CA PHE A 277 14.25 -7.79 2.20
C PHE A 277 13.62 -9.17 2.39
N ALA A 278 12.29 -9.19 2.50
CA ALA A 278 11.49 -10.34 2.88
C ALA A 278 11.13 -11.17 1.63
N ASP A 279 10.19 -10.70 0.82
CA ASP A 279 9.66 -11.38 -0.37
C ASP A 279 9.77 -10.56 -1.67
N THR A 280 9.58 -9.24 -1.58
CA THR A 280 9.69 -8.29 -2.69
C THR A 280 10.90 -7.36 -2.53
N HIS A 281 11.19 -6.58 -3.56
CA HIS A 281 12.24 -5.55 -3.54
C HIS A 281 11.95 -4.36 -2.61
N TYR A 282 10.78 -4.32 -1.94
CA TYR A 282 10.38 -3.24 -1.04
C TYR A 282 10.06 -3.72 0.38
N HIS A 283 9.65 -4.97 0.56
CA HIS A 283 9.19 -5.46 1.86
C HIS A 283 10.38 -5.81 2.75
N LEU A 284 10.47 -5.17 3.91
CA LEU A 284 11.60 -5.37 4.81
C LEU A 284 11.32 -6.47 5.83
N ARG A 285 12.38 -7.22 6.15
CA ARG A 285 12.45 -8.06 7.35
C ARG A 285 12.49 -7.18 8.60
N LEU A 286 12.31 -7.79 9.77
CA LEU A 286 12.35 -7.07 11.05
C LEU A 286 13.62 -6.23 11.22
N GLU A 287 14.79 -6.76 10.84
CA GLU A 287 16.06 -6.05 10.89
C GLU A 287 16.06 -4.83 9.96
N GLY A 288 15.56 -5.00 8.73
CA GLY A 288 15.45 -3.91 7.75
C GLY A 288 14.50 -2.81 8.23
N ARG A 289 13.34 -3.18 8.80
CA ARG A 289 12.37 -2.24 9.36
C ARG A 289 12.95 -1.41 10.50
N LYS A 290 13.74 -2.03 11.37
CA LYS A 290 14.45 -1.33 12.46
C LYS A 290 15.41 -0.29 11.90
N LEU A 291 16.32 -0.69 11.00
CA LEU A 291 17.31 0.22 10.39
C LEU A 291 16.63 1.36 9.62
N ARG A 292 15.57 1.05 8.87
CA ARG A 292 14.78 2.04 8.14
C ARG A 292 14.10 3.03 9.09
N SER A 293 13.56 2.55 10.21
CA SER A 293 12.90 3.40 11.21
C SER A 293 13.90 4.30 11.94
N GLU A 294 15.12 3.83 12.18
CA GLU A 294 16.18 4.68 12.71
C GLU A 294 16.60 5.78 11.73
N GLN A 295 16.70 5.46 10.43
CA GLN A 295 16.97 6.46 9.39
C GLN A 295 15.85 7.49 9.32
N LEU A 296 14.60 7.06 9.16
CA LEU A 296 13.44 7.95 9.13
C LEU A 296 13.35 8.80 10.40
N GLY A 297 13.62 8.21 11.56
CA GLY A 297 13.65 8.91 12.84
C GLY A 297 14.66 10.06 12.88
N ARG A 298 15.81 9.95 12.19
CA ARG A 298 16.78 11.05 12.03
C ARG A 298 16.31 12.08 11.00
N GLU A 299 15.84 11.62 9.84
CA GLU A 299 15.40 12.47 8.73
C GLU A 299 14.16 13.30 9.07
N LEU A 300 13.31 12.81 9.97
CA LEU A 300 12.10 13.50 10.43
C LEU A 300 12.39 14.61 11.43
N GLN A 301 13.47 14.55 12.22
CA GLN A 301 13.74 15.53 13.30
C GLN A 301 13.63 17.00 12.88
N PRO A 302 14.17 17.44 11.72
CA PRO A 302 14.07 18.84 11.28
C PRO A 302 12.64 19.31 11.02
N PHE A 303 11.72 18.36 10.82
CA PHE A 303 10.34 18.60 10.43
C PHE A 303 9.36 18.49 11.60
N LEU A 304 9.79 17.94 12.74
CA LEU A 304 8.99 17.90 13.95
C LEU A 304 9.04 19.27 14.62
N ALA A 305 7.88 19.77 15.05
CA ALA A 305 7.84 21.00 15.80
C ALA A 305 8.70 20.83 17.06
N LYS A 306 9.71 21.68 17.25
CA LYS A 306 10.28 21.88 18.59
C LYS A 306 9.12 22.39 19.44
N THR A 307 8.50 21.53 20.22
CA THR A 307 7.78 21.96 21.41
C THR A 307 8.84 22.59 22.30
N SER A 308 9.03 23.90 22.16
CA SER A 308 9.72 24.68 23.18
C SER A 308 8.93 24.46 24.49
N PRO A 309 9.63 24.18 25.61
CA PRO A 309 9.00 23.98 26.90
C PRO A 309 8.18 25.19 27.36
#